data_AF-A0A1S2XIC5-F1
#
_entry.id   AF-A0A1S2XIC5-F1
#
_cell.length_a   1.000
_cell.length_b   1.000
_cell.length_c   1.000
_cell.angle_alpha   90.00
_cell.angle_beta   90.00
_cell.angle_gamma   90.00
#
_symmetry.space_group_name_H-M   'P 1'
#
loop_
_entity.id
_entity.type
_entity.pdbx_description
1 polymer ?
#
loop_
_entity_poly.entity_id
_entity_poly.type
_entity_poly.pdbx_seq_one_letter_code
_entity_poly.pdbx_strand_id
1 'polypeptide(L)'
;MSMKRLLLLLKPFAVSPQPSHTHPQVLHFLNNRHKVHHDSINFCQEILRKKSVEWKAVLRNNLTEPINDVDLVVTIGGDGTLLQASHLMDDKIPVLGVNSDPTRIDEVEQFSGEFDATRSTGHLCAATVENFEQVLDDILEGQIISSELTRIMISVNALRLSTYALNDILVAHPCPASLSRFSFRITKDDRPCSRLVNCRSSGLRVSTAAGSTAAMHSAGGFPMPILSRELQYMVREPISPMAVSDFTHGLIKHDQKMSATWTCRKGVIYIDGSHINFTIQDGDIVEISSQAPSLKVFLPHHLLQLEKM
;
A
#
# COMPACT_ATOMS: atom_id res chain seq x y z
N MET A 1 32.16 -10.73 -10.56
CA MET A 1 30.80 -10.73 -9.95
C MET A 1 29.80 -10.54 -11.08
N SER A 2 28.66 -11.23 -11.04
CA SER A 2 27.57 -10.94 -11.99
C SER A 2 27.10 -9.50 -11.79
N MET A 3 26.87 -8.75 -12.87
CA MET A 3 26.23 -7.44 -12.75
C MET A 3 24.83 -7.61 -12.18
N LYS A 4 24.45 -6.74 -11.23
CA LYS A 4 23.07 -6.71 -10.70
C LYS A 4 22.14 -6.13 -11.75
N ARG A 5 20.95 -6.72 -11.87
CA ARG A 5 19.86 -6.30 -12.77
C ARG A 5 18.79 -5.56 -11.99
N LEU A 6 18.50 -4.32 -12.40
CA LEU A 6 17.54 -3.43 -11.73
C LEU A 6 16.32 -3.16 -12.62
N LEU A 7 15.13 -3.20 -12.03
CA LEU A 7 13.91 -2.69 -12.68
C LEU A 7 13.55 -1.34 -12.09
N LEU A 8 13.52 -0.30 -12.92
CA LEU A 8 13.01 1.02 -12.55
C LEU A 8 11.53 1.12 -12.88
N LEU A 9 10.70 1.23 -11.85
CA LEU A 9 9.27 1.42 -12.00
C LEU A 9 8.90 2.90 -11.81
N LEU A 10 8.38 3.52 -12.86
CA LEU A 10 8.15 4.96 -12.91
C LEU A 10 6.68 5.29 -12.75
N LYS A 11 6.36 6.31 -11.94
CA LYS A 11 5.03 6.93 -11.94
C LYS A 11 4.78 7.58 -13.32
N PRO A 12 3.58 7.41 -13.91
CA PRO A 12 3.26 8.06 -15.17
C PRO A 12 3.02 9.56 -14.92
N PHE A 13 3.31 10.36 -15.94
CA PHE A 13 2.89 11.74 -15.99
C PHE A 13 1.37 11.79 -16.16
N ALA A 14 0.68 12.58 -15.34
CA ALA A 14 -0.75 12.77 -15.51
C ALA A 14 -1.02 13.51 -16.84
N VAL A 15 -2.01 13.09 -17.61
CA VAL A 15 -2.38 13.85 -18.81
C VAL A 15 -2.85 15.23 -18.38
N SER A 16 -2.21 16.29 -18.91
CA SER A 16 -2.64 17.66 -18.59
C SER A 16 -4.11 17.81 -18.99
N PRO A 17 -4.99 18.23 -18.08
CA PRO A 17 -6.37 18.52 -18.44
C PRO A 17 -6.40 19.63 -19.49
N GLN A 18 -7.45 19.66 -20.31
CA GLN A 18 -7.61 20.72 -21.32
C GLN A 18 -7.57 22.09 -20.61
N PRO A 19 -6.72 23.04 -21.08
CA PRO A 19 -6.48 24.30 -20.37
C PRO A 19 -7.74 25.14 -20.15
N SER A 20 -8.77 24.98 -20.98
CA SER A 20 -9.97 25.81 -20.99
C SER A 20 -10.89 25.65 -19.77
N HIS A 21 -10.69 24.63 -18.92
CA HIS A 21 -11.59 24.33 -17.80
C HIS A 21 -10.89 24.11 -16.44
N THR A 22 -9.57 24.34 -16.35
CA THR A 22 -8.80 24.03 -15.13
C THR A 22 -8.44 25.29 -14.38
N HIS A 23 -8.69 25.32 -13.07
CA HIS A 23 -8.30 26.45 -12.22
C HIS A 23 -6.78 26.70 -12.32
N PRO A 24 -6.32 27.95 -12.54
CA PRO A 24 -4.90 28.25 -12.84
C PRO A 24 -3.92 27.72 -11.78
N GLN A 25 -4.30 27.78 -10.50
CA GLN A 25 -3.48 27.27 -9.39
C GLN A 25 -3.30 25.74 -9.47
N VAL A 26 -4.35 25.00 -9.84
CA VAL A 26 -4.28 23.54 -10.02
C VAL A 26 -3.36 23.18 -11.18
N LEU A 27 -3.42 23.95 -12.27
CA LEU A 27 -2.53 23.77 -13.41
C LEU A 27 -1.07 24.08 -13.03
N HIS A 28 -0.83 25.12 -12.23
CA HIS A 28 0.49 25.44 -11.72
C HIS A 28 1.07 24.30 -10.87
N PHE A 29 0.31 23.79 -9.89
CA PHE A 29 0.72 22.65 -9.08
C PHE A 29 0.99 21.41 -9.92
N LEU A 30 0.13 21.10 -10.89
CA LEU A 30 0.34 19.97 -11.79
C LEU A 30 1.64 20.10 -12.57
N ASN A 31 1.89 21.26 -13.18
CA ASN A 31 3.10 21.51 -13.97
C ASN A 31 4.36 21.46 -13.10
N ASN A 32 4.31 22.00 -11.88
CA ASN A 32 5.41 21.94 -10.94
C ASN A 32 5.75 20.48 -10.57
N ARG A 33 4.77 19.69 -10.14
CA ARG A 33 4.96 18.28 -9.80
C ARG A 33 5.47 17.45 -10.98
N HIS A 34 4.97 17.74 -12.18
CA HIS A 34 5.45 17.11 -13.41
C HIS A 34 6.92 17.38 -13.65
N LYS A 35 7.33 18.64 -13.54
CA LYS A 35 8.73 19.05 -13.70
C LYS A 35 9.62 18.38 -12.65
N VAL A 36 9.27 18.50 -11.38
CA VAL A 36 10.03 17.89 -10.27
C VAL A 36 10.16 16.39 -10.46
N HIS A 37 9.07 15.69 -10.78
CA HIS A 37 9.09 14.25 -11.01
C HIS A 37 9.93 13.85 -12.24
N HIS A 38 9.84 14.62 -13.33
CA HIS A 38 10.64 14.39 -14.53
C HIS A 38 12.14 14.57 -14.26
N ASP A 39 12.50 15.66 -13.57
CA ASP A 39 13.89 15.95 -13.20
C ASP A 39 14.44 14.86 -12.25
N SER A 40 13.61 14.36 -11.34
CA SER A 40 13.91 13.23 -10.46
C SER A 40 14.23 11.94 -11.22
N ILE A 41 13.41 11.59 -12.22
CA ILE A 41 13.64 10.42 -13.06
C ILE A 41 14.97 10.55 -13.79
N ASN A 42 15.23 11.69 -14.42
CA ASN A 42 16.47 11.91 -15.16
C ASN A 42 17.69 11.82 -14.24
N PHE A 43 17.62 12.43 -13.07
CA PHE A 43 18.70 12.37 -12.08
C PHE A 43 19.02 10.92 -11.67
N CYS A 44 18.00 10.12 -11.33
CA CYS A 44 18.20 8.73 -10.95
C CYS A 44 18.78 7.89 -12.11
N GLN A 45 18.34 8.13 -13.35
CA GLN A 45 18.87 7.45 -14.53
C GLN A 45 20.33 7.84 -14.83
N GLU A 46 20.71 9.09 -14.64
CA GLU A 46 22.10 9.55 -14.78
C GLU A 46 23.03 8.90 -13.75
N ILE A 47 22.57 8.73 -12.51
CA ILE A 47 23.32 7.96 -11.50
C ILE A 47 23.51 6.52 -11.97
N LEU A 48 22.43 5.85 -12.39
CA LEU A 48 22.50 4.45 -12.82
C LEU A 48 23.40 4.23 -14.03
N ARG A 49 23.47 5.20 -14.97
CA ARG A 49 24.41 5.15 -16.11
C ARG A 49 25.87 5.14 -15.68
N LYS A 50 26.19 5.68 -14.50
CA LYS A 50 27.56 5.72 -13.94
C LYS A 50 27.88 4.48 -13.11
N LYS A 51 26.89 3.66 -12.75
CA LYS A 51 27.07 2.45 -11.92
C LYS A 51 27.25 1.21 -12.79
N SER A 52 27.93 0.20 -12.27
CA SER A 52 28.13 -1.10 -12.94
C SER A 52 26.93 -2.03 -12.73
N VAL A 53 25.75 -1.62 -13.19
CA VAL A 53 24.48 -2.36 -13.09
C VAL A 53 23.76 -2.38 -14.44
N GLU A 54 23.04 -3.46 -14.71
CA GLU A 54 22.10 -3.52 -15.83
C GLU A 54 20.75 -3.00 -15.34
N TRP A 55 20.07 -2.15 -16.12
CA TRP A 55 18.76 -1.65 -15.70
C TRP A 55 17.81 -1.39 -16.86
N LYS A 56 16.51 -1.52 -16.58
CA LYS A 56 15.41 -1.19 -17.50
C LYS A 56 14.39 -0.32 -16.79
N ALA A 57 13.90 0.72 -17.47
CA ALA A 57 12.79 1.54 -16.98
C ALA A 57 11.46 1.14 -17.61
N VAL A 58 10.40 1.08 -16.79
CA VAL A 58 9.03 0.78 -17.21
C VAL A 58 8.07 1.71 -16.48
N LEU A 59 7.09 2.26 -17.20
CA LEU A 59 5.98 2.98 -16.57
C LEU A 59 5.09 1.98 -15.82
N ARG A 60 4.73 2.26 -14.57
CA ARG A 60 3.94 1.34 -13.74
C ARG A 60 2.61 0.91 -14.37
N ASN A 61 1.99 1.76 -15.20
CA ASN A 61 0.73 1.43 -15.90
C ASN A 61 0.92 0.42 -17.05
N ASN A 62 2.14 0.24 -17.53
CA ASN A 62 2.47 -0.72 -18.59
C ASN A 62 2.88 -2.08 -18.03
N LEU A 63 2.99 -2.20 -16.70
CA LEU A 63 3.37 -3.43 -16.03
C LEU A 63 2.11 -4.27 -15.76
N THR A 64 2.01 -5.40 -16.46
CA THR A 64 0.86 -6.33 -16.35
C THR A 64 1.28 -7.74 -15.95
N GLU A 65 2.56 -8.05 -16.03
CA GLU A 65 3.13 -9.35 -15.70
C GLU A 65 3.87 -9.29 -14.34
N PRO A 66 3.97 -10.42 -13.62
CA PRO A 66 4.79 -10.52 -12.43
C PRO A 66 6.24 -10.10 -12.69
N ILE A 67 6.82 -9.35 -11.75
CA ILE A 67 8.22 -8.94 -11.81
C ILE A 67 9.08 -10.15 -11.43
N ASN A 68 9.96 -10.54 -12.35
CA ASN A 68 10.93 -11.62 -12.18
C ASN A 68 12.28 -11.20 -12.76
N ASP A 69 13.30 -12.06 -12.58
CA ASP A 69 14.62 -11.93 -13.22
C ASP A 69 15.35 -10.60 -12.98
N VAL A 70 15.11 -9.96 -11.84
CA VAL A 70 15.85 -8.78 -11.37
C VAL A 70 16.28 -8.95 -9.93
N ASP A 71 17.36 -8.27 -9.55
CA ASP A 71 17.96 -8.33 -8.22
C ASP A 71 17.42 -7.22 -7.30
N LEU A 72 16.84 -6.16 -7.87
CA LEU A 72 16.27 -5.03 -7.15
C LEU A 72 15.21 -4.31 -8.00
N VAL A 73 14.08 -3.97 -7.40
CA VAL A 73 13.11 -3.02 -7.96
C VAL A 73 13.35 -1.65 -7.33
N VAL A 74 13.44 -0.61 -8.16
CA VAL A 74 13.53 0.78 -7.72
C VAL A 74 12.28 1.51 -8.20
N THR A 75 11.42 1.94 -7.29
CA THR A 75 10.24 2.73 -7.65
C THR A 75 10.53 4.22 -7.53
N ILE A 76 10.26 5.00 -8.58
CA ILE A 76 10.42 6.46 -8.57
C ILE A 76 9.02 7.09 -8.57
N GLY A 77 8.68 7.74 -7.45
CA GLY A 77 7.36 8.28 -7.14
C GLY A 77 7.06 8.19 -5.64
N GLY A 78 5.82 8.44 -5.22
CA GLY A 78 5.43 8.24 -3.82
C GLY A 78 5.09 6.79 -3.48
N ASP A 79 4.53 6.57 -2.29
CA ASP A 79 4.13 5.23 -1.79
C ASP A 79 3.22 4.47 -2.77
N GLY A 80 2.34 5.18 -3.48
CA GLY A 80 1.45 4.57 -4.47
C GLY A 80 2.18 3.84 -5.61
N THR A 81 3.40 4.26 -5.98
CA THR A 81 4.20 3.53 -6.98
C THR A 81 4.80 2.27 -6.38
N LEU A 82 5.24 2.31 -5.11
CA LEU A 82 5.72 1.14 -4.38
C LEU A 82 4.61 0.11 -4.17
N LEU A 83 3.41 0.56 -3.76
CA LEU A 83 2.22 -0.29 -3.62
C LEU A 83 1.93 -1.03 -4.93
N GLN A 84 1.90 -0.32 -6.05
CA GLN A 84 1.65 -0.93 -7.35
C GLN A 84 2.74 -1.93 -7.77
N ALA A 85 4.01 -1.67 -7.43
CA ALA A 85 5.07 -2.66 -7.62
C ALA A 85 4.81 -3.92 -6.77
N SER A 86 4.45 -3.73 -5.49
CA SER A 86 4.27 -4.83 -4.53
C SER A 86 3.21 -5.87 -4.95
N HIS A 87 2.23 -5.47 -5.76
CA HIS A 87 1.18 -6.33 -6.29
C HIS A 87 1.68 -7.34 -7.32
N LEU A 88 2.84 -7.09 -7.91
CA LEU A 88 3.45 -7.91 -8.95
C LEU A 88 4.76 -8.57 -8.50
N MET A 89 5.14 -8.39 -7.23
CA MET A 89 6.40 -8.92 -6.66
C MET A 89 6.17 -10.16 -5.81
N ASP A 90 7.13 -11.08 -5.87
CA ASP A 90 7.26 -12.22 -4.95
C ASP A 90 7.97 -11.81 -3.63
N ASP A 91 8.42 -12.79 -2.85
CA ASP A 91 9.16 -12.60 -1.58
C ASP A 91 10.68 -12.62 -1.73
N LYS A 92 11.19 -12.71 -2.97
CA LYS A 92 12.62 -12.84 -3.24
C LYS A 92 13.25 -11.51 -3.59
N ILE A 93 12.57 -10.71 -4.38
CA ILE A 93 13.09 -9.46 -4.94
C ILE A 93 12.83 -8.31 -3.95
N PRO A 94 13.86 -7.58 -3.49
CA PRO A 94 13.66 -6.40 -2.66
C PRO A 94 13.22 -5.19 -3.49
N VAL A 95 12.50 -4.26 -2.86
CA VAL A 95 12.11 -2.96 -3.44
C VAL A 95 12.70 -1.79 -2.67
N LEU A 96 13.21 -0.80 -3.40
CA LEU A 96 13.59 0.52 -2.90
C LEU A 96 12.60 1.57 -3.40
N GLY A 97 11.92 2.24 -2.48
CA GLY A 97 11.10 3.42 -2.79
C GLY A 97 11.92 4.71 -2.82
N VAL A 98 11.85 5.43 -3.93
CA VAL A 98 12.47 6.76 -4.11
C VAL A 98 11.36 7.81 -4.27
N ASN A 99 11.12 8.59 -3.22
CA ASN A 99 10.17 9.68 -3.26
C ASN A 99 10.70 10.81 -4.15
N SER A 100 10.07 10.95 -5.32
CA SER A 100 10.47 11.96 -6.32
C SER A 100 10.01 13.38 -5.97
N ASP A 101 9.01 13.53 -5.10
CA ASP A 101 8.43 14.82 -4.77
C ASP A 101 7.92 14.79 -3.32
N PRO A 102 8.84 14.71 -2.34
CA PRO A 102 8.48 14.63 -0.93
C PRO A 102 7.80 15.92 -0.49
N THR A 103 6.71 15.79 0.27
CA THR A 103 6.10 16.93 0.95
C THR A 103 7.14 17.57 1.86
N ARG A 104 7.53 18.82 1.58
CA ARG A 104 8.48 19.51 2.42
C ARG A 104 7.74 20.27 3.53
N ILE A 105 8.14 20.05 4.78
CA ILE A 105 7.46 20.59 5.97
C ILE A 105 7.44 22.13 5.95
N ASP A 106 8.49 22.76 5.41
CA ASP A 106 8.59 24.21 5.22
C ASP A 106 7.50 24.75 4.27
N GLU A 107 7.06 23.98 3.28
CA GLU A 107 5.97 24.38 2.39
C GLU A 107 4.59 24.27 3.07
N VAL A 108 4.39 23.27 3.95
CA VAL A 108 3.12 23.09 4.68
C VAL A 108 2.92 24.19 5.72
N GLU A 109 3.99 24.58 6.41
CA GLU A 109 3.95 25.60 7.45
C GLU A 109 3.90 27.04 6.88
N GLN A 110 4.62 27.32 5.79
CA GLN A 110 4.60 28.65 5.17
C GLN A 110 3.34 28.94 4.34
N PHE A 111 2.71 27.91 3.76
CA PHE A 111 1.57 28.05 2.84
C PHE A 111 0.31 27.37 3.36
N SER A 112 -0.03 27.59 4.64
CA SER A 112 -1.25 27.03 5.27
C SER A 112 -2.56 27.31 4.52
N GLY A 113 -2.59 28.23 3.54
CA GLY A 113 -3.70 28.46 2.61
C GLY A 113 -3.51 27.94 1.16
N GLU A 114 -2.32 27.47 0.77
CA GLU A 114 -1.96 27.00 -0.59
C GLU A 114 -1.24 25.63 -0.56
N PHE A 115 -1.71 24.71 0.28
CA PHE A 115 -1.13 23.37 0.39
C PHE A 115 -1.58 22.43 -0.74
N ASP A 116 -0.64 21.89 -1.52
CA ASP A 116 -0.92 20.80 -2.46
C ASP A 116 -1.03 19.46 -1.72
N ALA A 117 -2.25 19.12 -1.28
CA ALA A 117 -2.57 17.86 -0.61
C ALA A 117 -2.32 16.60 -1.45
N THR A 118 -1.89 16.74 -2.71
CA THR A 118 -1.58 15.62 -3.60
C THR A 118 -0.09 15.24 -3.62
N ARG A 119 0.77 15.97 -2.90
CA ARG A 119 2.17 15.54 -2.66
C ARG A 119 2.22 14.37 -1.68
N SER A 120 3.14 13.45 -1.93
CA SER A 120 3.27 12.23 -1.13
C SER A 120 4.29 12.44 -0.03
N THR A 121 3.92 12.07 1.19
CA THR A 121 4.85 12.02 2.32
C THR A 121 5.94 10.96 2.11
N GLY A 122 5.65 9.89 1.37
CA GLY A 122 6.60 8.82 1.07
C GLY A 122 6.97 8.01 2.30
N HIS A 123 5.97 7.55 3.06
CA HIS A 123 6.15 6.85 4.31
C HIS A 123 6.99 5.57 4.15
N LEU A 124 6.86 4.86 3.02
CA LEU A 124 7.61 3.63 2.72
C LEU A 124 8.88 3.89 1.88
N CYS A 125 9.08 5.11 1.38
CA CYS A 125 10.22 5.45 0.53
C CYS A 125 11.49 5.71 1.35
N ALA A 126 12.45 4.79 1.33
CA ALA A 126 13.73 4.95 2.03
C ALA A 126 14.66 6.02 1.42
N ALA A 127 14.42 6.44 0.18
CA ALA A 127 15.23 7.44 -0.49
C ALA A 127 14.38 8.58 -1.06
N THR A 128 15.03 9.72 -1.27
CA THR A 128 14.60 10.83 -2.13
C THR A 128 15.65 11.02 -3.23
N VAL A 129 15.42 11.95 -4.15
CA VAL A 129 16.42 12.32 -5.15
C VAL A 129 17.74 12.77 -4.51
N GLU A 130 17.67 13.43 -3.35
CA GLU A 130 18.84 14.02 -2.68
C GLU A 130 19.82 12.97 -2.14
N ASN A 131 19.33 11.80 -1.73
CA ASN A 131 20.15 10.73 -1.15
C ASN A 131 20.14 9.43 -1.96
N PHE A 132 19.51 9.40 -3.13
CA PHE A 132 19.35 8.19 -3.94
C PHE A 132 20.70 7.51 -4.25
N GLU A 133 21.72 8.28 -4.64
CA GLU A 133 23.03 7.72 -4.97
C GLU A 133 23.65 6.96 -3.80
N GLN A 134 23.68 7.60 -2.63
CA GLN A 134 24.24 7.00 -1.42
C GLN A 134 23.48 5.74 -1.01
N VAL A 135 22.14 5.82 -0.95
CA VAL A 135 21.30 4.67 -0.55
C VAL A 135 21.46 3.51 -1.54
N LEU A 136 21.54 3.81 -2.84
CA LEU A 136 21.77 2.78 -3.85
C LEU A 136 23.14 2.11 -3.66
N ASP A 137 24.20 2.89 -3.44
CA ASP A 137 25.55 2.35 -3.23
C ASP A 137 25.59 1.43 -2.01
N ASP A 138 25.01 1.88 -0.89
CA ASP A 138 24.93 1.09 0.33
C ASP A 138 24.18 -0.25 0.11
N ILE A 139 23.14 -0.27 -0.73
CA ILE A 139 22.42 -1.50 -1.11
C ILE A 139 23.26 -2.38 -2.04
N LEU A 140 23.94 -1.79 -3.01
CA LEU A 140 24.76 -2.52 -3.97
C LEU A 140 25.94 -3.22 -3.26
N GLU A 141 26.54 -2.53 -2.30
CA GLU A 141 27.63 -3.01 -1.44
C GLU A 141 27.18 -3.91 -0.28
N GLY A 142 25.87 -4.03 -0.04
CA GLY A 142 25.30 -4.89 1.00
C GLY A 142 25.38 -4.33 2.42
N GLN A 143 25.56 -3.02 2.57
CA GLN A 143 25.59 -2.31 3.85
C GLN A 143 24.20 -2.11 4.46
N ILE A 144 23.15 -2.07 3.63
CA ILE A 144 21.76 -2.00 4.08
C ILE A 144 21.06 -3.32 3.75
N ILE A 145 20.29 -3.82 4.72
CA ILE A 145 19.49 -5.04 4.60
C ILE A 145 18.01 -4.65 4.46
N SER A 146 17.31 -5.32 3.54
CA SER A 146 15.87 -5.15 3.37
C SER A 146 15.10 -5.73 4.57
N SER A 147 14.02 -5.05 4.96
CA SER A 147 13.04 -5.54 5.92
C SER A 147 11.95 -6.36 5.24
N GLU A 148 11.27 -7.24 5.98
CA GLU A 148 10.17 -8.05 5.47
C GLU A 148 8.83 -7.51 5.97
N LEU A 149 8.06 -6.88 5.07
CA LEU A 149 6.71 -6.42 5.39
C LEU A 149 5.67 -7.51 5.17
N THR A 150 4.74 -7.58 6.10
CA THR A 150 3.55 -8.43 6.03
C THR A 150 2.62 -7.95 4.92
N ARG A 151 2.06 -8.90 4.17
CA ARG A 151 0.97 -8.65 3.21
C ARG A 151 -0.28 -9.44 3.58
N ILE A 152 -1.44 -8.94 3.15
CA ILE A 152 -2.75 -9.61 3.34
C ILE A 152 -2.96 -10.59 2.20
N MET A 153 -3.22 -11.85 2.56
CA MET A 153 -3.73 -12.87 1.65
C MET A 153 -5.25 -12.95 1.75
N ILE A 154 -5.90 -13.05 0.59
CA ILE A 154 -7.35 -13.07 0.47
C ILE A 154 -7.74 -14.29 -0.36
N SER A 155 -8.77 -15.01 0.09
CA SER A 155 -9.44 -16.04 -0.69
C SER A 155 -10.94 -15.76 -0.73
N VAL A 156 -11.58 -16.01 -1.87
CA VAL A 156 -13.04 -15.95 -2.02
C VAL A 156 -13.52 -17.36 -2.37
N ASN A 157 -14.39 -17.94 -1.54
CA ASN A 157 -14.90 -19.31 -1.72
C ASN A 157 -13.76 -20.33 -1.89
N ALA A 158 -12.74 -20.25 -1.02
CA ALA A 158 -11.50 -21.04 -1.06
C ALA A 158 -10.59 -20.83 -2.30
N LEU A 159 -10.95 -19.95 -3.24
CA LEU A 159 -10.09 -19.56 -4.35
C LEU A 159 -9.23 -18.35 -3.93
N ARG A 160 -7.91 -18.54 -3.91
CA ARG A 160 -6.95 -17.47 -3.59
C ARG A 160 -6.95 -16.39 -4.68
N LEU A 161 -7.03 -15.13 -4.28
CA LEU A 161 -6.83 -14.00 -5.18
C LEU A 161 -5.35 -13.86 -5.57
N SER A 162 -5.08 -13.42 -6.79
CA SER A 162 -3.71 -13.28 -7.32
C SER A 162 -2.90 -12.15 -6.69
N THR A 163 -3.55 -11.23 -5.99
CA THR A 163 -2.94 -10.00 -5.46
C THR A 163 -2.99 -10.00 -3.94
N TYR A 164 -1.85 -9.63 -3.33
CA TYR A 164 -1.72 -9.44 -1.89
C TYR A 164 -1.76 -7.94 -1.56
N ALA A 165 -2.46 -7.55 -0.49
CA ALA A 165 -2.51 -6.15 -0.05
C ALA A 165 -1.29 -5.82 0.82
N LEU A 166 -0.61 -4.71 0.55
CA LEU A 166 0.47 -4.22 1.40
C LEU A 166 -0.05 -3.28 2.50
N ASN A 167 -1.08 -2.48 2.24
CA ASN A 167 -1.67 -1.56 3.20
C ASN A 167 -2.96 -2.12 3.81
N ASP A 168 -4.02 -2.18 3.02
CA ASP A 168 -5.36 -2.52 3.51
C ASP A 168 -6.27 -3.07 2.42
N ILE A 169 -7.29 -3.78 2.89
CA ILE A 169 -8.43 -4.19 2.10
C ILE A 169 -9.70 -3.54 2.65
N LEU A 170 -10.62 -3.20 1.76
CA LEU A 170 -11.96 -2.77 2.12
C LEU A 170 -12.98 -3.67 1.43
N VAL A 171 -13.73 -4.43 2.23
CA VAL A 171 -14.89 -5.20 1.77
C VAL A 171 -16.15 -4.37 2.02
N ALA A 172 -16.79 -3.89 0.95
CA ALA A 172 -17.93 -2.99 1.07
C ALA A 172 -18.90 -3.13 -0.10
N HIS A 173 -20.09 -2.56 0.06
CA HIS A 173 -20.99 -2.34 -1.06
C HIS A 173 -20.37 -1.29 -2.02
N PRO A 174 -20.43 -1.47 -3.36
CA PRO A 174 -19.78 -0.56 -4.31
C PRO A 174 -20.36 0.86 -4.31
N CYS A 175 -21.64 0.98 -4.00
CA CYS A 175 -22.28 2.27 -3.77
C CYS A 175 -22.07 2.68 -2.30
N PRO A 176 -21.36 3.79 -1.99
CA PRO A 176 -21.10 4.23 -0.62
C PRO A 176 -22.37 4.66 0.12
N ALA A 177 -23.44 5.02 -0.61
CA ALA A 177 -24.74 5.34 -0.04
C ALA A 177 -25.59 4.09 0.28
N SER A 178 -25.05 2.89 0.13
CA SER A 178 -25.76 1.63 0.38
C SER A 178 -25.12 0.83 1.51
N LEU A 179 -25.97 0.09 2.23
CA LEU A 179 -25.57 -0.68 3.40
C LEU A 179 -24.81 -1.96 3.02
N SER A 180 -23.68 -2.19 3.68
CA SER A 180 -22.98 -3.48 3.68
C SER A 180 -23.57 -4.37 4.78
N ARG A 181 -23.86 -5.64 4.45
CA ARG A 181 -24.29 -6.66 5.41
C ARG A 181 -23.38 -7.86 5.28
N PHE A 182 -22.76 -8.23 6.39
CA PHE A 182 -21.86 -9.38 6.45
C PHE A 182 -21.81 -9.91 7.87
N SER A 183 -21.32 -11.12 8.01
CA SER A 183 -20.93 -11.67 9.31
C SER A 183 -19.49 -12.11 9.25
N PHE A 184 -18.77 -12.09 10.37
CA PHE A 184 -17.41 -12.61 10.40
C PHE A 184 -17.06 -13.27 11.72
N ARG A 185 -16.03 -14.12 11.66
CA ARG A 185 -15.37 -14.67 12.83
C ARG A 185 -13.88 -14.89 12.57
N ILE A 186 -13.11 -14.97 13.64
CA ILE A 186 -11.69 -15.30 13.62
C ILE A 186 -11.52 -16.77 13.99
N THR A 187 -10.68 -17.47 13.26
CA THR A 187 -10.37 -18.90 13.44
C THR A 187 -8.87 -19.11 13.52
N LYS A 188 -8.47 -20.17 14.22
CA LYS A 188 -7.10 -20.73 14.27
C LYS A 188 -7.22 -22.23 14.03
N ASP A 189 -6.46 -22.77 13.10
CA ASP A 189 -6.52 -24.20 12.71
C ASP A 189 -7.96 -24.67 12.40
N ASP A 190 -8.72 -23.84 11.66
CA ASP A 190 -10.16 -24.01 11.34
C ASP A 190 -11.11 -24.09 12.55
N ARG A 191 -10.59 -23.87 13.76
CA ARG A 191 -11.38 -23.78 14.98
C ARG A 191 -11.67 -22.31 15.30
N PRO A 192 -12.89 -21.99 15.71
CA PRO A 192 -13.21 -20.61 16.02
C PRO A 192 -12.60 -20.12 17.32
N CYS A 193 -11.94 -18.97 17.25
CA CYS A 193 -11.36 -18.27 18.39
C CYS A 193 -12.18 -17.04 18.80
N SER A 194 -13.08 -16.57 17.93
CA SER A 194 -14.04 -15.51 18.25
C SER A 194 -15.48 -15.97 18.05
N ARG A 195 -16.41 -15.25 18.70
CA ARG A 195 -17.84 -15.36 18.37
C ARG A 195 -18.10 -14.85 16.96
N LEU A 196 -19.22 -15.29 16.38
CA LEU A 196 -19.73 -14.72 15.13
C LEU A 196 -20.26 -13.31 15.39
N VAL A 197 -19.80 -12.35 14.59
CA VAL A 197 -20.25 -10.96 14.63
C VAL A 197 -21.08 -10.69 13.39
N ASN A 198 -22.31 -10.21 13.56
CA ASN A 198 -23.19 -9.81 12.46
C ASN A 198 -23.17 -8.29 12.31
N CYS A 199 -22.89 -7.81 11.12
CA CYS A 199 -22.64 -6.40 10.85
C CYS A 199 -23.61 -5.83 9.82
N ARG A 200 -24.09 -4.63 10.11
CA ARG A 200 -24.71 -3.69 9.17
C ARG A 200 -23.85 -2.44 9.23
N SER A 201 -23.17 -2.07 8.16
CA SER A 201 -22.12 -1.03 8.24
C SER A 201 -21.80 -0.45 6.85
N SER A 202 -20.87 0.49 6.75
CA SER A 202 -20.33 0.94 5.46
C SER A 202 -19.24 0.02 4.89
N GLY A 203 -18.83 -1.01 5.63
CA GLY A 203 -17.90 -2.05 5.19
C GLY A 203 -17.04 -2.61 6.31
N LEU A 204 -16.12 -3.51 5.92
CA LEU A 204 -15.07 -4.09 6.76
C LEU A 204 -13.72 -3.71 6.17
N ARG A 205 -12.88 -3.02 6.95
CA ARG A 205 -11.50 -2.74 6.62
C ARG A 205 -10.57 -3.69 7.37
N VAL A 206 -9.57 -4.26 6.69
CA VAL A 206 -8.48 -5.00 7.33
C VAL A 206 -7.16 -4.46 6.82
N SER A 207 -6.21 -4.17 7.70
CA SER A 207 -4.96 -3.51 7.37
C SER A 207 -3.75 -4.22 7.99
N THR A 208 -2.63 -4.17 7.29
CA THR A 208 -1.31 -4.55 7.80
C THR A 208 -0.75 -3.46 8.72
N ALA A 209 0.44 -3.69 9.27
CA ALA A 209 1.18 -2.64 9.95
C ALA A 209 1.55 -1.46 9.03
N ALA A 210 1.94 -1.72 7.78
CA ALA A 210 2.28 -0.69 6.81
C ALA A 210 1.09 0.21 6.45
N GLY A 211 -0.13 -0.34 6.42
CA GLY A 211 -1.36 0.44 6.21
C GLY A 211 -1.95 1.06 7.47
N SER A 212 -1.42 0.73 8.65
CA SER A 212 -1.98 1.16 9.94
C SER A 212 -1.96 2.67 10.15
N THR A 213 -1.00 3.37 9.51
CA THR A 213 -0.85 4.84 9.54
C THR A 213 -1.61 5.55 8.40
N ALA A 214 -2.22 4.79 7.49
CA ALA A 214 -2.94 5.30 6.32
C ALA A 214 -4.46 5.32 6.57
N ALA A 215 -5.25 4.69 5.68
CA ALA A 215 -6.70 4.70 5.76
C ALA A 215 -7.25 4.03 7.04
N MET A 216 -6.50 3.12 7.66
CA MET A 216 -6.85 2.53 8.95
C MET A 216 -6.80 3.59 10.07
N HIS A 217 -5.72 4.37 10.14
CA HIS A 217 -5.60 5.47 11.10
C HIS A 217 -6.73 6.49 10.95
N SER A 218 -7.03 6.91 9.71
CA SER A 218 -8.14 7.85 9.44
C SER A 218 -9.51 7.32 9.86
N ALA A 219 -9.68 6.00 9.94
CA ALA A 219 -10.93 5.37 10.39
C ALA A 219 -11.03 5.27 11.92
N GLY A 220 -10.00 5.68 12.67
CA GLY A 220 -9.92 5.54 14.13
C GLY A 220 -9.14 4.30 14.60
N GLY A 221 -8.43 3.63 13.68
CA GLY A 221 -7.48 2.57 14.03
C GLY A 221 -6.22 3.12 14.72
N PHE A 222 -5.36 2.22 15.18
CA PHE A 222 -4.10 2.58 15.85
C PHE A 222 -2.88 2.22 14.98
N PRO A 223 -1.78 3.00 15.07
CA PRO A 223 -0.51 2.63 14.45
C PRO A 223 0.03 1.32 15.01
N MET A 224 0.67 0.51 14.17
CA MET A 224 1.28 -0.76 14.54
C MET A 224 2.79 -0.72 14.30
N PRO A 225 3.61 -1.52 15.02
CA PRO A 225 5.02 -1.70 14.69
C PRO A 225 5.14 -2.18 13.24
N ILE A 226 5.99 -1.52 12.44
CA ILE A 226 6.02 -1.67 10.97
C ILE A 226 6.30 -3.12 10.54
N LEU A 227 7.06 -3.89 11.32
CA LEU A 227 7.35 -5.31 11.06
C LEU A 227 6.35 -6.29 11.69
N SER A 228 5.26 -5.82 12.29
CA SER A 228 4.24 -6.70 12.86
C SER A 228 3.63 -7.62 11.80
N ARG A 229 3.40 -8.88 12.21
CA ARG A 229 2.72 -9.92 11.42
C ARG A 229 1.22 -10.01 11.71
N GLU A 230 0.73 -9.22 12.64
CA GLU A 230 -0.68 -9.12 12.95
C GLU A 230 -1.37 -8.20 11.93
N LEU A 231 -2.67 -8.42 11.73
CA LEU A 231 -3.53 -7.53 10.98
C LEU A 231 -4.49 -6.82 11.94
N GLN A 232 -4.86 -5.60 11.62
CA GLN A 232 -5.89 -4.86 12.32
C GLN A 232 -7.17 -4.86 11.48
N TYR A 233 -8.32 -5.18 12.09
CA TYR A 233 -9.61 -5.12 11.40
C TYR A 233 -10.53 -4.08 12.04
N MET A 234 -11.37 -3.45 11.23
CA MET A 234 -12.34 -2.47 11.67
C MET A 234 -13.63 -2.53 10.83
N VAL A 235 -14.77 -2.68 11.50
CA VAL A 235 -16.09 -2.49 10.92
C VAL A 235 -16.35 -0.98 10.84
N ARG A 236 -16.53 -0.45 9.63
CA ARG A 236 -16.72 0.99 9.40
C ARG A 236 -18.16 1.41 9.66
N GLU A 237 -18.38 2.40 10.51
CA GLU A 237 -19.70 3.00 10.80
C GLU A 237 -20.77 1.94 11.12
N PRO A 238 -20.56 1.08 12.13
CA PRO A 238 -21.48 0.00 12.46
C PRO A 238 -22.83 0.55 12.92
N ILE A 239 -23.91 0.04 12.32
CA ILE A 239 -25.29 0.28 12.75
C ILE A 239 -25.61 -0.77 13.82
N SER A 240 -25.55 -0.37 15.09
CA SER A 240 -25.87 -1.24 16.22
C SER A 240 -27.10 -0.74 17.00
N PRO A 241 -28.06 -1.60 17.36
CA PRO A 241 -29.14 -1.26 18.28
C PRO A 241 -28.71 -1.22 19.76
N MET A 242 -27.49 -1.68 20.08
CA MET A 242 -26.90 -1.63 21.44
C MET A 242 -25.49 -1.04 21.39
N ALA A 243 -25.03 -0.46 22.51
CA ALA A 243 -23.73 0.20 22.66
C ALA A 243 -22.61 -0.52 21.88
N VAL A 244 -21.86 0.24 21.08
CA VAL A 244 -20.79 -0.20 20.16
C VAL A 244 -19.97 -1.30 20.82
N SER A 245 -20.11 -2.53 20.35
CA SER A 245 -19.46 -3.69 20.98
C SER A 245 -17.95 -3.65 20.77
N ASP A 246 -17.16 -4.15 21.73
CA ASP A 246 -15.69 -4.37 21.66
C ASP A 246 -15.22 -5.25 20.49
N PHE A 247 -16.11 -5.66 19.57
CA PHE A 247 -15.86 -6.61 18.51
C PHE A 247 -15.83 -5.99 17.12
N THR A 248 -16.10 -4.68 17.01
CA THR A 248 -16.04 -3.96 15.73
C THR A 248 -14.63 -3.54 15.33
N HIS A 249 -13.66 -3.68 16.22
CA HIS A 249 -12.25 -3.35 15.98
C HIS A 249 -11.38 -4.33 16.77
N GLY A 250 -10.33 -4.86 16.16
CA GLY A 250 -9.40 -5.75 16.84
C GLY A 250 -8.25 -6.21 15.98
N LEU A 251 -7.54 -7.23 16.46
CA LEU A 251 -6.37 -7.80 15.79
C LEU A 251 -6.65 -9.24 15.33
N ILE A 252 -6.06 -9.60 14.19
CA ILE A 252 -5.94 -10.97 13.69
C ILE A 252 -4.48 -11.34 13.85
N LYS A 253 -4.20 -12.34 14.69
CA LYS A 253 -2.83 -12.82 14.90
C LYS A 253 -2.30 -13.53 13.64
N HIS A 254 -0.99 -13.67 13.56
CA HIS A 254 -0.36 -14.30 12.40
C HIS A 254 -0.85 -15.73 12.12
N ASP A 255 -1.10 -16.51 13.17
CA ASP A 255 -1.62 -17.88 13.11
C ASP A 255 -3.16 -17.96 13.00
N GLN A 256 -3.81 -16.82 12.77
CA GLN A 256 -5.26 -16.71 12.65
C GLN A 256 -5.68 -16.28 11.24
N LYS A 257 -6.93 -16.60 10.91
CA LYS A 257 -7.62 -16.07 9.74
C LYS A 257 -9.01 -15.58 10.10
N MET A 258 -9.45 -14.51 9.44
CA MET A 258 -10.84 -14.06 9.49
C MET A 258 -11.61 -14.70 8.34
N SER A 259 -12.78 -15.26 8.65
CA SER A 259 -13.76 -15.73 7.68
C SER A 259 -14.97 -14.81 7.74
N ALA A 260 -15.24 -14.08 6.65
CA ALA A 260 -16.34 -13.16 6.52
C ALA A 260 -17.34 -13.65 5.46
N THR A 261 -18.60 -13.86 5.83
CA THR A 261 -19.68 -14.23 4.92
C THR A 261 -20.44 -12.97 4.50
N TRP A 262 -20.47 -12.72 3.19
CA TRP A 262 -21.14 -11.58 2.60
C TRP A 262 -22.63 -11.88 2.37
N THR A 263 -23.51 -10.92 2.68
CA THR A 263 -24.99 -11.13 2.63
C THR A 263 -25.73 -10.04 1.83
N CYS A 264 -25.02 -9.27 1.03
CA CYS A 264 -25.61 -8.31 0.10
C CYS A 264 -25.52 -8.84 -1.34
N ARG A 265 -26.50 -8.51 -2.18
CA ARG A 265 -26.52 -8.88 -3.61
C ARG A 265 -25.28 -8.44 -4.39
N LYS A 266 -24.65 -7.34 -3.98
CA LYS A 266 -23.43 -6.79 -4.55
C LYS A 266 -22.46 -6.49 -3.43
N GLY A 267 -21.19 -6.81 -3.62
CA GLY A 267 -20.07 -6.40 -2.80
C GLY A 267 -18.82 -6.28 -3.64
N VAL A 268 -17.83 -5.56 -3.13
CA VAL A 268 -16.52 -5.39 -3.75
C VAL A 268 -15.46 -5.45 -2.67
N ILE A 269 -14.39 -6.18 -2.95
CA ILE A 269 -13.13 -6.18 -2.19
C ILE A 269 -12.20 -5.22 -2.92
N TYR A 270 -11.82 -4.14 -2.28
CA TYR A 270 -10.80 -3.21 -2.75
C TYR A 270 -9.46 -3.54 -2.09
N ILE A 271 -8.37 -3.55 -2.86
CA ILE A 271 -7.01 -3.87 -2.39
C ILE A 271 -6.13 -2.65 -2.61
N ASP A 272 -5.56 -2.10 -1.53
CA ASP A 272 -4.66 -0.93 -1.53
C ASP A 272 -5.18 0.27 -2.32
N GLY A 273 -6.50 0.50 -2.26
CA GLY A 273 -7.19 1.57 -3.00
C GLY A 273 -8.20 1.03 -4.02
N SER A 274 -8.62 1.88 -4.95
CA SER A 274 -9.72 1.57 -5.87
C SER A 274 -9.31 0.81 -7.13
N HIS A 275 -8.02 0.80 -7.47
CA HIS A 275 -7.52 0.31 -8.76
C HIS A 275 -7.61 -1.22 -8.89
N ILE A 276 -7.37 -1.95 -7.80
CA ILE A 276 -7.50 -3.41 -7.77
C ILE A 276 -8.73 -3.76 -6.96
N ASN A 277 -9.69 -4.39 -7.62
CA ASN A 277 -10.93 -4.77 -6.96
C ASN A 277 -11.49 -6.09 -7.51
N PHE A 278 -12.21 -6.80 -6.63
CA PHE A 278 -12.87 -8.06 -6.94
C PHE A 278 -14.32 -8.00 -6.47
N THR A 279 -15.25 -8.31 -7.37
CA THR A 279 -16.67 -8.34 -7.05
C THR A 279 -17.03 -9.61 -6.28
N ILE A 280 -17.88 -9.47 -5.28
CA ILE A 280 -18.46 -10.57 -4.51
C ILE A 280 -19.99 -10.42 -4.48
N GLN A 281 -20.69 -11.50 -4.17
CA GLN A 281 -22.14 -11.56 -4.14
C GLN A 281 -22.64 -12.29 -2.88
N ASP A 282 -23.97 -12.30 -2.73
CA ASP A 282 -24.63 -12.92 -1.58
C ASP A 282 -24.22 -14.40 -1.42
N GLY A 283 -23.78 -14.76 -0.22
CA GLY A 283 -23.31 -16.10 0.13
C GLY A 283 -21.80 -16.30 -0.02
N ASP A 284 -21.06 -15.39 -0.65
CA ASP A 284 -19.60 -15.51 -0.79
C ASP A 284 -18.91 -15.46 0.57
N ILE A 285 -17.88 -16.30 0.73
CA ILE A 285 -17.02 -16.36 1.90
C ILE A 285 -15.67 -15.77 1.57
N VAL A 286 -15.30 -14.69 2.25
CA VAL A 286 -14.02 -14.02 2.14
C VAL A 286 -13.14 -14.44 3.32
N GLU A 287 -12.04 -15.12 3.04
CA GLU A 287 -11.01 -15.46 4.03
C GLU A 287 -9.84 -14.48 3.94
N ILE A 288 -9.39 -13.97 5.09
CA ILE A 288 -8.37 -12.93 5.20
C ILE A 288 -7.32 -13.36 6.22
N SER A 289 -6.04 -13.33 5.86
CA SER A 289 -4.93 -13.72 6.75
C SER A 289 -3.62 -13.00 6.40
N SER A 290 -2.64 -13.02 7.30
CA SER A 290 -1.27 -12.50 7.05
C SER A 290 -0.29 -13.56 6.53
N GLN A 291 -0.81 -14.60 5.87
CA GLN A 291 -0.03 -15.74 5.36
C GLN A 291 0.44 -15.54 3.90
N ALA A 292 0.33 -14.33 3.36
CA ALA A 292 0.93 -14.01 2.07
C ALA A 292 2.46 -14.04 2.18
N PRO A 293 3.20 -14.35 1.09
CA PRO A 293 4.64 -14.14 1.04
C PRO A 293 4.96 -12.68 1.42
N SER A 294 5.97 -12.46 2.27
CA SER A 294 6.35 -11.11 2.69
C SER A 294 6.89 -10.29 1.52
N LEU A 295 6.89 -8.96 1.65
CA LEU A 295 7.57 -8.07 0.71
C LEU A 295 8.90 -7.63 1.31
N LYS A 296 10.00 -7.87 0.59
CA LYS A 296 11.30 -7.31 0.97
C LYS A 296 11.37 -5.85 0.55
N VAL A 297 11.61 -4.95 1.48
CA VAL A 297 11.65 -3.50 1.23
C VAL A 297 12.76 -2.83 2.02
N PHE A 298 13.42 -1.85 1.41
CA PHE A 298 14.30 -0.94 2.13
C PHE A 298 13.44 0.15 2.78
N LEU A 299 13.47 0.21 4.11
CA LEU A 299 12.67 1.15 4.89
C LEU A 299 13.48 2.39 5.32
N PRO A 300 12.84 3.57 5.46
CA PRO A 300 13.45 4.72 6.09
C PRO A 300 13.97 4.42 7.51
N HIS A 301 15.11 4.99 7.89
CA HIS A 301 15.70 4.77 9.21
C HIS A 301 14.79 5.12 10.38
N HIS A 302 13.94 6.14 10.26
CA HIS A 302 13.04 6.56 11.34
C HIS A 302 11.98 5.49 11.69
N LEU A 303 11.51 4.70 10.71
CA LEU A 303 10.56 3.61 10.97
C LEU A 303 11.20 2.44 11.71
N LEU A 304 12.50 2.20 11.50
CA LEU A 304 13.25 1.14 12.17
C LEU A 304 13.62 1.50 13.62
N GLN A 305 13.68 2.79 13.96
CA GLN A 305 13.99 3.25 15.32
C GLN A 305 12.78 3.19 16.25
N LEU A 306 11.56 3.41 15.73
CA LEU A 306 10.30 3.33 16.47
C LEU A 306 10.02 1.92 17.03
N GLU A 307 10.70 0.88 16.54
CA GLU A 307 10.59 -0.49 17.06
C GLU A 307 11.51 -0.78 18.24
N LYS A 308 12.54 0.05 18.49
CA LYS A 308 13.52 -0.15 19.56
C LYS A 308 13.13 0.55 20.87
N MET A 309 12.00 1.24 20.90
CA MET A 309 11.43 1.93 22.06
C MET A 309 10.21 1.16 22.57
#